data_AF-A0A0A9FK27-F1
#
_entry.id   AF-A0A0A9FK27-F1
#
_cell.length_a   1.000
_cell.length_b   1.000
_cell.length_c   1.000
_cell.angle_alpha   90.00
_cell.angle_beta   90.00
_cell.angle_gamma   90.00
#
_symmetry.space_group_name_H-M   'P 1'
#
loop_
_entity.id
_entity.type
_entity.pdbx_description
1 polymer ?
#
loop_
_entity_poly.entity_id
_entity_poly.type
_entity_poly.pdbx_seq_one_letter_code
_entity_poly.pdbx_strand_id
1 'polypeptide(L)'
;MAMFSLGLFMALQPRIIACGYRAAAISMAVRFLAGPAVMATASIAIGLRGTLLQVAIVQAALPQGIVPFVFAKEYNVHPAILSTAVIFGMLIALPITLLYYIVLGFVP
;
A
#
# COMPACT_ATOMS: atom_id res chain seq x y z
N MET A 1 17.30 -1.31 9.37
CA MET A 1 17.41 0.11 8.97
C MET A 1 16.13 0.63 8.30
N ALA A 2 15.61 0.01 7.23
CA ALA A 2 14.47 0.53 6.46
C ALA A 2 13.20 0.89 7.29
N MET A 3 12.79 0.05 8.23
CA MET A 3 11.60 0.31 9.07
C MET A 3 11.82 1.45 10.09
N PHE A 4 13.04 1.60 10.61
CA PHE A 4 13.38 2.71 11.49
C PHE A 4 13.41 4.03 10.72
N SER A 5 13.96 4.04 9.50
CA SER A 5 13.93 5.20 8.60
C SER A 5 12.51 5.58 8.19
N LEU A 6 11.61 4.60 7.99
CA LEU A 6 10.18 4.84 7.80
C LEU A 6 9.56 5.53 9.03
N GLY A 7 9.86 5.07 10.25
CA GLY A 7 9.38 5.71 11.48
C GLY A 7 9.88 7.14 11.66
N LEU A 8 11.17 7.39 11.39
CA LEU A 8 11.75 8.73 11.40
C LEU A 8 11.08 9.63 10.34
N PHE A 9 10.81 9.09 9.16
CA PHE A 9 10.07 9.79 8.12
C PHE A 9 8.67 10.21 8.59
N MET A 10 7.91 9.30 9.21
CA MET A 10 6.59 9.60 9.76
C MET A 10 6.64 10.70 10.83
N ALA A 11 7.67 10.68 11.69
CA ALA A 11 7.86 11.67 12.75
C ALA A 11 8.26 13.05 12.20
N LEU A 12 9.00 13.10 11.09
CA LEU A 12 9.46 14.34 10.46
C LEU A 12 8.40 15.01 9.56
N GLN A 13 7.28 14.35 9.28
CA GLN A 13 6.21 14.96 8.50
C GLN A 13 5.45 16.01 9.34
N PRO A 14 5.24 17.24 8.82
CA PRO A 14 4.59 18.32 9.57
C PRO A 14 3.10 18.05 9.85
N ARG A 15 2.48 17.14 9.09
CA ARG A 15 1.10 16.69 9.30
C ARG A 15 0.96 15.21 8.96
N ILE A 16 0.21 14.49 9.79
CA ILE A 16 -0.14 13.08 9.59
C ILE A 16 -1.11 12.91 8.39
N ILE A 17 -2.03 13.86 8.19
CA ILE A 17 -2.92 13.94 7.03
C ILE A 17 -2.69 15.29 6.35
N ALA A 18 -1.94 15.27 5.24
CA ALA A 18 -1.60 16.50 4.51
C ALA A 18 -2.54 16.77 3.33
N CYS A 19 -3.15 15.74 2.73
CA CYS A 19 -3.97 15.89 1.52
C CYS A 19 -5.49 16.04 1.78
N GLY A 20 -5.94 16.00 3.04
CA GLY A 20 -7.35 16.01 3.43
C GLY A 20 -8.04 14.65 3.37
N TYR A 21 -9.15 14.49 4.10
CA TYR A 21 -9.81 13.18 4.31
C TYR A 21 -10.30 12.51 3.03
N ARG A 22 -10.84 13.28 2.07
CA ARG A 22 -11.36 12.72 0.81
C ARG A 22 -10.24 12.13 -0.06
N ALA A 23 -9.15 12.88 -0.25
CA ALA A 23 -8.01 12.41 -1.03
C ALA A 23 -7.29 11.25 -0.34
N ALA A 24 -7.22 11.25 1.00
CA ALA A 24 -6.69 10.15 1.78
C ALA A 24 -7.53 8.87 1.63
N ALA A 25 -8.86 8.97 1.70
CA ALA A 25 -9.75 7.82 1.52
C ALA A 25 -9.63 7.22 0.11
N ILE A 26 -9.58 8.07 -0.93
CA ILE A 26 -9.43 7.62 -2.31
C ILE A 26 -8.07 6.95 -2.51
N SER A 27 -6.98 7.53 -2.01
CA SER A 27 -5.64 6.92 -2.17
C SER A 27 -5.52 5.58 -1.45
N MET A 28 -6.13 5.44 -0.26
CA MET A 28 -6.24 4.17 0.45
C MET A 28 -7.03 3.13 -0.36
N ALA A 29 -8.20 3.51 -0.87
CA ALA A 29 -9.03 2.62 -1.67
C ALA A 29 -8.28 2.12 -2.92
N VAL A 30 -7.63 3.02 -3.65
CA VAL A 30 -6.82 2.66 -4.82
C VAL A 30 -5.66 1.74 -4.42
N ARG A 31 -4.95 2.02 -3.32
CA ARG A 31 -3.81 1.19 -2.89
C ARG A 31 -4.24 -0.24 -2.56
N PHE A 32 -5.27 -0.40 -1.75
CA PHE A 32 -5.67 -1.71 -1.22
C PHE A 32 -6.67 -2.47 -2.09
N LEU A 33 -7.28 -1.85 -3.09
CA LEU A 33 -8.17 -2.53 -4.04
C LEU A 33 -7.52 -2.68 -5.42
N ALA A 34 -7.05 -1.59 -6.01
CA ALA A 34 -6.54 -1.63 -7.38
C ALA A 34 -5.21 -2.41 -7.47
N GLY A 35 -4.31 -2.23 -6.50
CA GLY A 35 -3.04 -2.99 -6.44
C GLY A 35 -3.26 -4.51 -6.45
N PRO A 36 -4.00 -5.06 -5.47
CA PRO A 36 -4.35 -6.48 -5.43
C PRO A 36 -5.15 -6.95 -6.65
N ALA A 37 -6.11 -6.17 -7.16
CA ALA A 37 -6.90 -6.55 -8.32
C ALA A 37 -6.06 -6.65 -9.60
N VAL A 38 -5.16 -5.68 -9.85
CA VAL A 38 -4.23 -5.73 -10.98
C VAL A 38 -3.27 -6.90 -10.84
N MET A 39 -2.77 -7.17 -9.64
CA MET A 39 -1.91 -8.34 -9.41
C MET A 39 -2.65 -9.64 -9.65
N ALA A 40 -3.89 -9.79 -9.15
CA ALA A 40 -4.70 -10.99 -9.34
C ALA A 40 -4.97 -11.25 -10.83
N THR A 41 -5.40 -10.22 -11.57
CA THR A 41 -5.68 -10.32 -13.00
C THR A 41 -4.42 -10.67 -13.81
N ALA A 42 -3.31 -9.99 -13.56
CA ALA A 42 -2.04 -10.29 -14.22
C ALA A 42 -1.55 -11.71 -13.87
N SER A 43 -1.64 -12.11 -12.60
CA SER A 43 -1.18 -13.42 -12.13
C SER A 43 -1.99 -14.56 -12.76
N ILE A 44 -3.31 -14.41 -12.83
CA ILE A 44 -4.19 -15.38 -13.49
C ILE A 44 -3.88 -15.44 -15.00
N ALA A 45 -3.67 -14.29 -15.64
CA ALA A 45 -3.37 -14.23 -17.08
C ALA A 45 -2.08 -14.99 -17.46
N ILE A 46 -1.07 -14.97 -16.58
CA ILE A 46 0.18 -15.74 -16.78
C ILE A 46 0.13 -17.16 -16.20
N GLY A 47 -1.01 -17.60 -15.66
CA GLY A 47 -1.23 -18.96 -15.19
C GLY A 47 -0.75 -19.28 -13.76
N LEU A 48 -0.47 -18.27 -12.92
CA LEU A 48 -0.16 -18.49 -11.50
C LEU A 48 -1.38 -19.07 -10.77
N ARG A 49 -1.16 -20.10 -9.96
CA ARG A 49 -2.21 -20.80 -9.20
C ARG A 49 -1.74 -21.16 -7.78
N GLY A 50 -2.71 -21.45 -6.92
CA GLY A 50 -2.49 -21.88 -5.54
C GLY A 50 -1.68 -20.86 -4.73
N THR A 51 -0.71 -21.35 -3.95
CA THR A 51 0.08 -20.54 -3.00
C THR A 51 0.79 -19.36 -3.68
N LEU A 52 1.27 -19.51 -4.91
CA LEU A 52 1.98 -18.42 -5.60
C LEU A 52 1.04 -17.25 -5.95
N LEU A 53 -0.19 -17.54 -6.36
CA LEU A 53 -1.22 -16.52 -6.61
C LEU A 53 -1.57 -15.78 -5.31
N GLN A 54 -1.76 -16.53 -4.22
CA GLN A 54 -2.08 -15.95 -2.91
C GLN A 54 -0.96 -15.04 -2.40
N VAL A 55 0.29 -15.49 -2.49
CA VAL A 55 1.46 -14.69 -2.08
C VAL A 55 1.58 -13.43 -2.94
N ALA A 56 1.37 -13.51 -4.26
CA ALA A 56 1.42 -12.35 -5.14
C ALA A 56 0.38 -11.29 -4.75
N ILE A 57 -0.87 -11.70 -4.51
CA ILE A 57 -1.95 -10.78 -4.11
C ILE A 57 -1.66 -10.15 -2.74
N VAL A 58 -1.21 -10.93 -1.76
CA VAL A 58 -0.87 -10.43 -0.42
C VAL A 58 0.31 -9.44 -0.50
N GLN A 59 1.32 -9.71 -1.32
CA GLN A 59 2.44 -8.80 -1.55
C GLN A 59 1.99 -7.48 -2.19
N ALA A 60 1.04 -7.53 -3.13
CA ALA A 60 0.49 -6.33 -3.76
C ALA A 60 -0.34 -5.47 -2.78
N ALA A 61 -0.92 -6.08 -1.74
CA ALA A 61 -1.67 -5.41 -0.69
C ALA A 61 -0.79 -4.75 0.39
N LEU A 62 0.53 -5.00 0.41
CA LEU A 62 1.43 -4.40 1.39
C LEU A 62 1.47 -2.85 1.25
N PRO A 63 1.83 -2.11 2.30
CA PRO A 63 1.97 -0.66 2.21
C PRO A 63 3.14 -0.25 1.29
N GLN A 64 3.11 0.99 0.79
CA GLN A 64 4.19 1.53 -0.04
C GLN A 64 5.39 1.97 0.82
N GLY A 65 6.59 1.89 0.25
CA GLY A 65 7.81 2.44 0.87
C GLY A 65 7.90 3.96 0.79
N ILE A 66 8.98 4.53 1.34
CA ILE A 66 9.21 5.99 1.38
C ILE A 66 9.66 6.54 0.01
N VAL A 67 10.28 5.72 -0.83
CA VAL A 67 10.93 6.17 -2.08
C VAL A 67 9.97 6.88 -3.04
N PRO A 68 8.73 6.40 -3.29
CA PRO A 68 7.75 7.14 -4.07
C PRO A 68 7.45 8.55 -3.53
N PHE A 69 7.46 8.75 -2.20
CA PHE A 69 7.32 10.09 -1.63
C PHE A 69 8.52 10.98 -1.97
N VAL A 70 9.74 10.44 -1.92
CA VAL A 70 10.95 11.19 -2.29
C VAL A 70 10.84 11.65 -3.74
N PHE A 71 10.44 10.78 -4.66
CA PHE A 71 10.19 11.16 -6.04
C PHE A 71 9.05 12.17 -6.20
N ALA A 72 7.94 12.01 -5.47
CA ALA A 72 6.84 12.96 -5.51
C ALA A 72 7.25 14.36 -5.05
N LYS A 73 8.17 14.43 -4.07
CA LYS A 73 8.74 15.68 -3.60
C LYS A 73 9.71 16.28 -4.62
N GLU A 74 10.58 15.46 -5.20
CA GLU A 74 11.54 15.87 -6.22
C GLU A 74 10.85 16.44 -7.47
N TYR A 75 9.80 15.77 -7.94
CA TYR A 75 9.05 16.15 -9.14
C TYR A 75 7.80 17.01 -8.87
N ASN A 76 7.57 17.45 -7.63
CA ASN A 76 6.37 18.20 -7.22
C ASN A 76 5.01 17.55 -7.60
N VAL A 77 4.96 16.21 -7.63
CA VAL A 77 3.75 15.44 -7.96
C VAL A 77 2.97 15.09 -6.69
N HIS A 78 2.32 16.10 -6.09
CA HIS A 78 1.44 15.93 -4.92
C HIS A 78 2.03 15.09 -3.75
N PRO A 79 3.17 15.49 -3.17
CA PRO A 79 3.84 14.75 -2.10
C PRO A 79 2.96 14.56 -0.85
N ALA A 80 1.99 15.44 -0.62
CA ALA A 80 1.03 15.34 0.47
C ALA A 80 0.15 14.08 0.39
N ILE A 81 -0.20 13.63 -0.82
CA ILE A 81 -1.00 12.41 -1.02
C ILE A 81 -0.16 11.19 -0.67
N LEU A 82 1.07 11.13 -1.18
CA LEU A 82 1.99 10.01 -0.91
C LEU A 82 2.43 9.93 0.54
N SER A 83 2.71 11.06 1.19
CA SER A 83 3.04 11.11 2.63
C SER A 83 1.90 10.53 3.48
N THR A 84 0.67 11.02 3.25
CA THR A 84 -0.53 10.51 3.93
C THR A 84 -0.73 9.03 3.62
N ALA A 85 -0.49 8.61 2.38
CA ALA A 85 -0.66 7.23 1.96
C ALA A 85 0.32 6.26 2.63
N VAL A 86 1.58 6.66 2.78
CA VAL A 86 2.61 5.88 3.45
C VAL A 86 2.32 5.76 4.95
N ILE A 87 1.97 6.87 5.61
CA ILE A 87 1.66 6.89 7.06
C ILE A 87 0.43 6.03 7.37
N PHE A 88 -0.71 6.32 6.75
CA PHE A 88 -1.95 5.58 6.99
C PHE A 88 -1.85 4.15 6.51
N GLY A 89 -1.29 3.95 5.32
CA GLY A 89 -1.11 2.63 4.73
C GLY A 89 -0.33 1.72 5.66
N MET A 90 0.71 2.21 6.34
CA MET A 90 1.43 1.41 7.34
C MET A 90 0.60 1.09 8.59
N LEU A 91 -0.20 2.04 9.09
CA LEU A 91 -1.05 1.81 10.27
C LEU A 91 -2.13 0.75 10.00
N ILE A 92 -2.74 0.79 8.82
CA ILE A 92 -3.85 -0.12 8.47
C ILE A 92 -3.37 -1.35 7.67
N ALA A 93 -2.08 -1.44 7.35
CA ALA A 93 -1.52 -2.55 6.57
C ALA A 93 -1.78 -3.89 7.23
N LEU A 94 -1.45 -4.02 8.52
CA LEU A 94 -1.52 -5.30 9.24
C LEU A 94 -2.94 -5.88 9.25
N PRO A 95 -4.00 -5.15 9.67
CA PRO A 95 -5.35 -5.70 9.64
C PRO A 95 -5.81 -6.03 8.21
N ILE A 96 -5.47 -5.22 7.21
CA ILE A 96 -5.90 -5.45 5.82
C ILE A 96 -5.21 -6.66 5.21
N THR A 97 -3.90 -6.79 5.36
CA THR A 97 -3.14 -7.91 4.80
C THR A 97 -3.52 -9.23 5.46
N LEU A 98 -3.80 -9.21 6.77
CA LEU A 98 -4.33 -10.38 7.48
C LEU A 98 -5.71 -10.78 6.94
N LEU A 99 -6.57 -9.81 6.67
CA LEU A 99 -7.90 -10.03 6.08
C LEU A 99 -7.77 -10.64 4.68
N TYR A 100 -6.88 -10.12 3.84
CA TYR A 100 -6.57 -10.72 2.53
C TYR A 100 -6.04 -12.15 2.65
N TYR A 101 -5.13 -12.40 3.59
CA TYR A 101 -4.57 -13.73 3.81
C TYR A 101 -5.65 -14.73 4.22
N ILE A 102 -6.53 -14.35 5.15
CA ILE A 102 -7.65 -15.17 5.61
C ILE A 102 -8.62 -15.45 4.45
N VAL A 103 -9.05 -14.41 3.73
CA VAL A 103 -9.99 -14.56 2.60
C VAL A 103 -9.43 -15.44 1.50
N LEU A 104 -8.16 -15.24 1.12
CA LEU A 104 -7.51 -16.07 0.10
C LEU A 104 -7.22 -17.49 0.60
N GLY A 105 -7.02 -17.70 1.90
CA GLY A 105 -6.86 -19.01 2.50
C GLY A 105 -8.15 -19.85 2.48
N PHE A 106 -9.31 -19.22 2.31
CA PHE A 106 -10.58 -19.92 2.08
C PHE A 106 -10.84 -20.24 0.60
N VAL A 107 -10.03 -19.71 -0.32
CA VAL A 107 -10.14 -20.00 -1.75
C VAL A 107 -9.23 -21.19 -2.07
N PRO A 108 -9.77 -22.34 -2.49
CA PRO A 108 -9.00 -23.56 -2.74
C PRO A 108 -8.04 -23.48 -3.93
#